data_AF-A0A504JK80-F1
#
_entry.id   AF-A0A504JK80-F1
#
_cell.length_a   1.000
_cell.length_b   1.000
_cell.length_c   1.000
_cell.angle_alpha   90.00
_cell.angle_beta   90.00
_cell.angle_gamma   90.00
#
_symmetry.space_group_name_H-M   'P 1'
#
loop_
_entity.id
_entity.type
_entity.pdbx_description
1 polymer ?
#
loop_
_entity_poly.entity_id
_entity_poly.type
_entity_poly.pdbx_seq_one_letter_code
_entity_poly.pdbx_strand_id
1 'polypeptide(L)'
;MEKIAGKEYSDLQQSIDKLIGKFGMQKAINIIRQLSGTIKVRKNKTQRLKLITVFVISEAFKIFEVEHKEVNGKITKEYKEARMASYHLINQYTRLSYNEIGKYFDQGKFGAYYHIKNCKEILSIPQFNKPFVGRYETLEENLIQFIAQIN
;
A
#
# COMPACT_ATOMS: atom_id res chain seq x y z
N MET A 1 -6.48 2.33 -44.34
CA MET A 1 -6.48 2.31 -42.85
C MET A 1 -7.70 1.60 -42.26
N GLU A 2 -8.75 1.25 -43.03
CA GLU A 2 -9.97 0.59 -42.50
C GLU A 2 -9.80 -0.85 -41.98
N LYS A 3 -8.83 -1.64 -42.48
CA LYS A 3 -8.67 -3.05 -42.08
C LYS A 3 -8.19 -3.27 -40.63
N ILE A 4 -7.57 -2.27 -40.01
CA ILE A 4 -6.97 -2.39 -38.67
C ILE A 4 -8.06 -2.29 -37.59
N ALA A 5 -9.02 -1.37 -37.77
CA ALA A 5 -10.13 -1.16 -36.84
C ALA A 5 -11.07 -2.38 -36.72
N GLY A 6 -11.30 -3.10 -37.82
CA GLY A 6 -12.16 -4.30 -37.82
C GLY A 6 -11.56 -5.48 -37.06
N LYS A 7 -10.23 -5.63 -37.08
CA LYS A 7 -9.53 -6.71 -36.37
C LYS A 7 -9.52 -6.45 -34.86
N GLU A 8 -9.20 -5.23 -34.45
CA GLU A 8 -9.21 -4.83 -33.04
C GLU A 8 -10.61 -4.95 -32.41
N TYR A 9 -11.66 -4.58 -33.15
CA TYR A 9 -13.03 -4.72 -32.69
C TYR A 9 -13.44 -6.20 -32.54
N SER A 10 -13.06 -7.05 -33.49
CA SER A 10 -13.31 -8.49 -33.42
C SER A 10 -12.60 -9.15 -32.24
N ASP A 11 -11.35 -8.76 -31.98
CA ASP A 11 -10.55 -9.29 -30.85
C ASP A 11 -11.14 -8.87 -29.50
N LEU A 12 -11.65 -7.62 -29.41
CA LEU A 12 -12.39 -7.15 -28.25
C LEU A 12 -13.69 -7.94 -28.04
N GLN A 13 -14.47 -8.16 -29.10
CA GLN A 13 -15.72 -8.90 -29.03
C GLN A 13 -15.50 -10.34 -28.56
N GLN A 14 -14.52 -11.06 -29.12
CA GLN A 14 -14.16 -12.40 -28.66
C GLN A 14 -13.74 -12.42 -27.19
N SER A 15 -13.02 -11.39 -26.73
CA SER A 15 -12.58 -11.28 -25.34
C SER A 15 -13.76 -11.05 -24.39
N ILE A 16 -14.75 -10.25 -24.82
CA ILE A 16 -16.01 -10.04 -24.09
C ILE A 16 -16.83 -11.33 -24.05
N ASP A 17 -16.94 -12.05 -25.16
CA ASP A 17 -17.70 -13.31 -25.21
C ASP A 17 -17.07 -14.39 -24.30
N LYS A 18 -15.74 -14.46 -24.24
CA LYS A 18 -15.03 -15.32 -23.28
C LYS A 18 -15.31 -14.92 -21.82
N LEU A 19 -15.36 -13.62 -21.53
CA LEU A 19 -15.73 -13.11 -20.21
C LEU A 19 -17.17 -13.50 -19.84
N ILE A 20 -18.11 -13.36 -20.78
CA ILE A 20 -19.51 -13.76 -20.62
C ILE A 20 -19.61 -15.27 -20.40
N GLY A 21 -18.92 -16.08 -21.20
CA GLY A 21 -18.93 -17.53 -21.07
C GLY A 21 -18.40 -18.00 -19.71
N LYS A 22 -17.41 -17.31 -19.15
CA LYS A 22 -16.82 -17.66 -17.84
C LYS A 22 -17.66 -17.20 -16.64
N PHE A 23 -18.28 -16.03 -16.71
CA PHE A 23 -18.89 -15.38 -15.54
C PHE A 23 -20.40 -15.17 -15.63
N GLY A 24 -20.99 -15.40 -16.80
CA GLY A 24 -22.39 -15.07 -17.12
C GLY A 24 -22.58 -13.59 -17.49
N MET A 25 -23.58 -13.32 -18.34
CA MET A 25 -23.86 -11.99 -18.91
C MET A 25 -23.97 -10.90 -17.84
N GLN A 26 -24.77 -11.13 -16.79
CA GLN A 26 -25.01 -10.12 -15.75
C GLN A 26 -23.73 -9.74 -14.99
N LYS A 27 -22.83 -10.71 -14.77
CA LYS A 27 -21.58 -10.49 -14.04
C LYS A 27 -20.51 -9.87 -14.93
N ALA A 28 -20.46 -10.25 -16.22
CA ALA A 28 -19.64 -9.61 -17.23
C ALA A 28 -19.99 -8.12 -17.40
N ILE A 29 -21.28 -7.77 -17.48
CA ILE A 29 -21.75 -6.37 -17.50
C ILE A 29 -21.28 -5.61 -16.26
N ASN A 30 -21.38 -6.21 -15.08
CA ASN A 30 -20.89 -5.57 -13.85
C ASN A 30 -19.38 -5.34 -13.86
N ILE A 31 -18.59 -6.30 -14.36
CA ILE A 31 -17.13 -6.16 -14.49
C ILE A 31 -16.78 -5.02 -15.46
N ILE A 32 -17.41 -4.96 -16.64
CA ILE A 32 -17.20 -3.89 -17.63
C ILE A 32 -17.55 -2.53 -17.03
N ARG A 33 -18.65 -2.43 -16.28
CA ARG A 33 -19.05 -1.19 -15.60
C ARG A 33 -18.09 -0.77 -14.47
N GLN A 34 -17.52 -1.74 -13.74
CA GLN A 34 -16.48 -1.46 -12.74
C GLN A 34 -15.18 -0.97 -13.38
N LEU A 35 -14.73 -1.62 -14.46
CA LEU A 35 -13.50 -1.26 -15.18
C LEU A 35 -13.61 0.06 -15.94
N SER A 36 -14.78 0.36 -16.50
CA SER A 36 -15.07 1.65 -17.15
C SER A 36 -15.33 2.80 -16.17
N GLY A 37 -15.20 2.57 -14.86
CA GLY A 37 -15.38 3.60 -13.83
C GLY A 37 -16.84 4.03 -13.60
N THR A 38 -17.81 3.40 -14.26
CA THR A 38 -19.25 3.69 -14.07
C THR A 38 -19.80 3.17 -12.74
N ILE A 39 -19.10 2.23 -12.08
CA ILE A 39 -19.39 1.78 -10.72
C ILE A 39 -18.21 2.11 -9.82
N LYS A 40 -18.36 3.12 -8.95
CA LYS A 40 -17.49 3.28 -7.79
C LYS A 40 -17.83 2.19 -6.78
N VAL A 41 -17.08 1.09 -6.79
CA VAL A 41 -17.14 0.10 -5.72
C VAL A 41 -16.68 0.81 -4.45
N ARG A 42 -17.62 1.10 -3.53
CA ARG A 42 -17.27 1.54 -2.18
C ARG A 42 -16.42 0.45 -1.55
N LYS A 43 -15.09 0.60 -1.59
CA LYS A 43 -14.17 -0.34 -0.94
C LYS A 43 -14.56 -0.41 0.53
N ASN A 44 -14.70 -1.63 1.04
CA ASN A 44 -14.96 -1.84 2.45
C ASN A 44 -13.83 -1.17 3.25
N LYS A 45 -14.18 -0.37 4.27
CA LYS A 45 -13.22 0.32 5.16
C LYS A 45 -12.11 -0.62 5.62
N THR A 46 -12.44 -1.85 5.99
CA THR A 46 -11.49 -2.88 6.42
C THR A 46 -10.53 -3.31 5.31
N GLN A 47 -11.01 -3.43 4.07
CA GLN A 47 -10.15 -3.75 2.92
C GLN A 47 -9.20 -2.60 2.60
N ARG A 48 -9.68 -1.36 2.65
CA ARG A 48 -8.85 -0.15 2.46
C ARG A 48 -7.74 -0.08 3.49
N LEU A 49 -8.05 -0.33 4.77
CA LEU A 49 -7.05 -0.34 5.85
C LEU A 49 -5.98 -1.42 5.62
N LYS A 50 -6.38 -2.62 5.20
CA LYS A 50 -5.44 -3.70 4.84
C LYS A 50 -4.53 -3.30 3.67
N LEU A 51 -5.10 -2.74 2.61
CA LEU A 51 -4.33 -2.30 1.44
C LEU A 51 -3.30 -1.23 1.80
N ILE A 52 -3.70 -0.20 2.57
CA ILE A 52 -2.79 0.84 3.05
C ILE A 52 -1.67 0.22 3.89
N THR A 53 -2.01 -0.65 4.83
CA THR A 53 -1.01 -1.22 5.75
C THR A 53 0.00 -2.10 5.01
N VAL A 54 -0.48 -2.98 4.13
CA VAL A 54 0.38 -3.86 3.32
C VAL A 54 1.30 -3.02 2.44
N PHE A 55 0.75 -2.01 1.76
CA PHE A 55 1.53 -1.12 0.89
C PHE A 55 2.65 -0.42 1.66
N VAL A 56 2.33 0.22 2.80
CA VAL A 56 3.31 0.95 3.60
C VAL A 56 4.46 0.03 4.02
N ILE A 57 4.16 -1.17 4.50
CA ILE A 57 5.18 -2.11 4.98
C ILE A 57 6.06 -2.59 3.83
N SER A 58 5.46 -2.99 2.70
CA SER A 58 6.21 -3.48 1.55
C SER A 58 7.09 -2.39 0.94
N GLU A 59 6.54 -1.17 0.80
CA GLU A 59 7.26 -0.06 0.18
C GLU A 59 8.37 0.46 1.12
N ALA A 60 8.14 0.44 2.44
CA ALA A 60 9.18 0.75 3.41
C ALA A 60 10.34 -0.25 3.31
N PHE A 61 10.07 -1.55 3.23
CA PHE A 61 11.14 -2.54 3.15
C PHE A 61 11.98 -2.37 1.89
N LYS A 62 11.35 -1.98 0.78
CA LYS A 62 12.05 -1.66 -0.47
C LYS A 62 12.91 -0.38 -0.34
N ILE A 63 12.34 0.73 0.11
CA ILE A 63 13.03 2.04 0.19
C ILE A 63 14.18 2.02 1.19
N PHE A 64 14.02 1.30 2.30
CA PHE A 64 15.05 1.16 3.32
C PHE A 64 16.00 -0.01 3.06
N GLU A 65 15.86 -0.71 1.93
CA GLU A 65 16.77 -1.78 1.49
C GLU A 65 16.87 -2.92 2.51
N VAL A 66 15.72 -3.34 3.06
CA VAL A 66 15.64 -4.40 4.06
C VAL A 66 15.82 -5.77 3.38
N GLU A 67 17.05 -6.29 3.40
CA GLU A 67 17.33 -7.66 2.95
C GLU A 67 16.98 -8.70 4.02
N HIS A 68 17.31 -8.40 5.28
CA HIS A 68 17.12 -9.29 6.41
C HIS A 68 16.57 -8.53 7.61
N LYS A 69 15.59 -9.13 8.30
CA LYS A 69 15.10 -8.64 9.60
C LYS A 69 16.21 -8.66 10.66
N GLU A 70 16.98 -9.73 10.68
CA GLU A 70 18.03 -9.99 11.67
C GLU A 70 19.26 -10.62 11.02
N VAL A 71 20.45 -10.25 11.53
CA VAL A 71 21.73 -10.86 11.19
C VAL A 71 22.44 -11.20 12.50
N ASN A 72 22.85 -12.45 12.67
CA ASN A 72 23.49 -12.95 13.90
C ASN A 72 22.68 -12.65 15.19
N GLY A 73 21.36 -12.82 15.11
CA GLY A 73 20.44 -12.56 16.24
C GLY A 73 20.24 -11.08 16.59
N LYS A 74 20.74 -10.15 15.78
CA LYS A 74 20.56 -8.71 15.97
C LYS A 74 19.67 -8.14 14.86
N ILE A 75 18.66 -7.37 15.26
CA ILE A 75 17.79 -6.66 14.31
C ILE A 75 18.64 -5.62 13.55
N THR A 76 18.55 -5.65 12.22
CA THR A 76 19.27 -4.75 11.31
C THR A 76 18.80 -3.30 11.46
N LYS A 77 19.65 -2.36 11.05
CA LYS A 77 19.31 -0.93 11.14
C LYS A 77 18.19 -0.59 10.17
N GLU A 78 18.28 -1.13 8.96
CA GLU A 78 17.37 -1.00 7.84
C GLU A 78 15.97 -1.45 8.26
N TYR A 79 15.85 -2.62 8.88
CA TYR A 79 14.57 -3.10 9.39
C TYR A 79 14.02 -2.22 10.52
N LYS A 80 14.87 -1.74 11.44
CA LYS A 80 14.41 -0.83 12.53
C LYS A 80 13.85 0.46 11.97
N GLU A 81 14.54 1.07 11.01
CA GLU A 81 14.14 2.31 10.37
C GLU A 81 12.85 2.12 9.55
N ALA A 82 12.79 1.09 8.71
CA ALA A 82 11.61 0.76 7.92
C ALA A 82 10.38 0.48 8.79
N ARG A 83 10.56 -0.28 9.88
CA ARG A 83 9.52 -0.57 10.86
C ARG A 83 9.02 0.71 11.54
N MET A 84 9.93 1.59 11.94
CA MET A 84 9.59 2.85 12.60
C MET A 84 8.80 3.79 11.68
N ALA A 85 9.26 3.96 10.43
CA ALA A 85 8.54 4.73 9.42
C ALA A 85 7.15 4.16 9.16
N SER A 86 7.05 2.83 9.03
CA SER A 86 5.77 2.12 8.84
C SER A 86 4.80 2.36 9.99
N TYR A 87 5.26 2.23 11.23
CA TYR A 87 4.46 2.50 12.43
C TYR A 87 3.87 3.92 12.39
N HIS A 88 4.69 4.92 12.08
CA HIS A 88 4.27 6.31 12.02
C HIS A 88 3.24 6.54 10.90
N LEU A 89 3.51 6.11 9.67
CA LEU A 89 2.61 6.32 8.53
C LEU A 89 1.29 5.56 8.67
N ILE A 90 1.31 4.31 9.13
CA ILE A 90 0.07 3.56 9.40
C ILE A 90 -0.77 4.34 10.41
N ASN A 91 -0.17 4.83 11.50
CA ASN A 91 -0.88 5.62 12.50
C ASN A 91 -1.51 6.90 11.91
N GLN A 92 -0.76 7.63 11.07
CA GLN A 92 -1.24 8.87 10.44
C GLN A 92 -2.42 8.62 9.48
N TYR A 93 -2.35 7.59 8.64
CA TYR A 93 -3.27 7.42 7.50
C TYR A 93 -4.41 6.42 7.72
N THR A 94 -4.39 5.63 8.81
CA THR A 94 -5.38 4.55 9.04
C THR A 94 -6.27 4.72 10.27
N ARG A 95 -5.90 5.59 11.23
CA ARG A 95 -6.57 5.75 12.55
C ARG A 95 -6.68 4.45 13.36
N LEU A 96 -5.86 3.44 13.06
CA LEU A 96 -5.78 2.21 13.86
C LEU A 96 -5.24 2.53 15.26
N SER A 97 -5.70 1.78 16.26
CA SER A 97 -5.15 1.89 17.62
C SER A 97 -3.73 1.32 17.70
N TYR A 98 -2.94 1.77 18.69
CA TYR A 98 -1.59 1.23 18.90
C TYR A 98 -1.55 -0.29 19.09
N ASN A 99 -2.58 -0.88 19.67
CA ASN A 99 -2.71 -2.33 19.80
C ASN A 99 -2.88 -3.01 18.44
N GLU A 100 -3.66 -2.42 17.53
CA GLU A 100 -3.87 -2.96 16.18
C GLU A 100 -2.62 -2.82 15.33
N ILE A 101 -1.93 -1.67 15.40
CA ILE A 101 -0.71 -1.44 14.63
C ILE A 101 0.43 -2.33 15.15
N GLY A 102 0.53 -2.53 16.46
CA GLY A 102 1.54 -3.39 17.09
C GLY A 102 1.61 -4.80 16.49
N LYS A 103 0.45 -5.38 16.15
CA LYS A 103 0.33 -6.73 15.61
C LYS A 103 1.06 -6.93 14.28
N TYR A 104 1.28 -5.88 13.48
CA TYR A 104 1.97 -6.01 12.19
C TYR A 104 3.46 -6.31 12.31
N PHE A 105 4.05 -6.11 13.50
CA PHE A 105 5.47 -6.39 13.74
C PHE A 105 5.69 -7.19 15.03
N ASP A 106 4.68 -7.97 15.44
CA ASP A 106 4.73 -8.80 16.65
C ASP A 106 5.07 -8.02 17.93
N GLN A 107 4.57 -6.78 18.05
CA GLN A 107 4.75 -5.94 19.24
C GLN A 107 3.42 -5.55 19.89
N GLY A 108 3.44 -5.29 21.20
CA GLY A 108 2.29 -4.73 21.91
C GLY A 108 2.11 -3.22 21.68
N LYS A 109 1.03 -2.63 22.23
CA LYS A 109 0.76 -1.17 22.14
C LYS A 109 1.95 -0.28 22.48
N PHE A 110 2.74 -0.64 23.47
CA PHE A 110 3.85 0.18 23.93
C PHE A 110 5.01 0.20 22.92
N GLY A 111 5.24 -0.90 22.20
CA GLY A 111 6.22 -0.95 21.11
C GLY A 111 5.78 -0.05 19.94
N ALA A 112 4.50 -0.14 19.56
CA ALA A 112 3.93 0.74 18.55
C ALA A 112 4.02 2.23 18.95
N TYR A 113 3.61 2.57 20.17
CA TYR A 113 3.69 3.93 20.70
C TYR A 113 5.13 4.46 20.70
N TYR A 114 6.08 3.66 21.19
CA TYR A 114 7.50 4.02 21.22
C TYR A 114 8.01 4.35 19.82
N HIS A 115 7.77 3.48 18.84
CA HIS A 115 8.23 3.70 17.47
C HIS A 115 7.57 4.93 16.82
N ILE A 116 6.27 5.13 17.02
CA ILE A 116 5.55 6.31 16.53
C ILE A 116 6.14 7.60 17.12
N LYS A 117 6.36 7.61 18.44
CA LYS A 117 6.92 8.77 19.15
C LYS A 117 8.35 9.06 18.69
N ASN A 118 9.21 8.04 18.65
CA ASN A 118 10.59 8.19 18.22
C ASN A 118 10.70 8.67 16.77
N CYS A 119 9.82 8.20 15.87
CA CYS A 119 9.76 8.69 14.50
C CYS A 119 9.44 10.19 14.47
N LYS A 120 8.49 10.66 15.27
CA LYS A 120 8.14 12.09 15.34
C LYS A 120 9.31 12.94 15.83
N GLU A 121 10.04 12.46 16.84
CA GLU A 121 11.23 13.14 17.36
C GLU A 121 12.32 13.25 16.29
N ILE A 122 12.60 12.16 15.57
CA ILE A 122 13.56 12.15 14.45
C ILE A 122 13.16 13.13 13.34
N LEU A 123 11.88 13.11 12.96
CA LEU A 123 11.33 14.02 11.94
C LEU A 123 11.34 15.49 12.39
N SER A 124 11.28 15.77 13.69
CA SER A 124 11.35 17.14 14.21
C SER A 124 12.75 17.77 14.14
N ILE A 125 13.79 16.96 13.91
CA ILE A 125 15.18 17.44 13.82
C ILE A 125 15.86 16.85 12.58
N PRO A 126 15.37 17.21 11.37
CA PRO A 126 15.73 16.52 10.14
C PRO A 126 17.20 16.69 9.74
N GLN A 127 17.82 17.80 10.13
CA GLN A 127 19.22 18.11 9.84
C GLN A 127 20.23 17.05 10.33
N PHE A 128 19.91 16.33 11.42
CA PHE A 128 20.77 15.28 11.98
C PHE A 128 20.38 13.87 11.51
N ASN A 129 19.25 13.74 10.81
CA ASN A 129 18.68 12.45 10.40
C ASN A 129 18.40 12.39 8.90
N LYS A 130 19.10 13.19 8.09
CA LYS A 130 18.84 13.37 6.65
C LYS A 130 18.62 12.07 5.87
N PRO A 131 19.42 10.99 6.04
CA PRO A 131 19.20 9.75 5.30
C PRO A 131 17.87 9.09 5.61
N PHE A 132 17.48 9.06 6.90
CA PHE A 132 16.19 8.52 7.32
C PHE A 132 15.04 9.39 6.80
N VAL A 133 15.17 10.72 6.94
CA VAL A 133 14.11 11.67 6.55
C VAL A 133 13.83 11.60 5.04
N GLY A 134 14.86 11.60 4.19
CA GLY A 134 14.65 11.51 2.74
C GLY A 134 13.97 10.20 2.30
N ARG A 135 14.34 9.08 2.93
CA ARG A 135 13.66 7.79 2.72
C ARG A 135 12.21 7.82 3.22
N TYR A 136 11.97 8.43 4.37
CA TYR A 136 10.65 8.60 4.94
C TYR A 136 9.75 9.46 4.04
N GLU A 137 10.24 10.59 3.55
CA GLU A 137 9.49 11.49 2.65
C GLU A 137 9.11 10.78 1.35
N THR A 138 10.06 10.05 0.75
CA THR A 138 9.80 9.21 -0.44
C THR A 138 8.70 8.19 -0.17
N LEU A 139 8.73 7.52 0.98
CA LEU A 139 7.71 6.55 1.37
C LEU A 139 6.34 7.21 1.57
N GLU A 140 6.30 8.39 2.19
CA GLU A 140 5.07 9.16 2.40
C GLU A 140 4.45 9.62 1.07
N GLU A 141 5.26 10.14 0.15
CA GLU A 141 4.82 10.53 -1.20
C GLU A 141 4.22 9.34 -1.96
N ASN A 142 4.92 8.20 -1.96
CA ASN A 142 4.42 6.96 -2.59
C ASN A 142 3.10 6.51 -1.96
N LEU A 143 2.95 6.63 -0.64
CA LEU A 143 1.72 6.31 0.06
C LEU A 143 0.57 7.23 -0.33
N ILE A 144 0.81 8.54 -0.41
CA ILE A 144 -0.22 9.52 -0.81
C ILE A 144 -0.71 9.20 -2.21
N GLN A 145 0.19 8.93 -3.15
CA GLN A 145 -0.15 8.54 -4.53
C GLN A 145 -0.97 7.23 -4.55
N PHE A 146 -0.56 6.22 -3.79
CA PHE A 146 -1.29 4.96 -3.68
C PHE A 146 -2.70 5.17 -3.12
N ILE A 147 -2.84 5.94 -2.03
CA ILE A 147 -4.13 6.28 -1.42
C ILE A 147 -5.04 6.98 -2.44
N ALA A 148 -4.50 7.90 -3.23
CA ALA A 148 -5.26 8.60 -4.27
C ALA A 148 -5.80 7.65 -5.34
N GLN A 149 -5.03 6.62 -5.73
CA GLN A 149 -5.45 5.62 -6.72
C GLN A 149 -6.48 4.61 -6.19
N ILE A 150 -6.45 4.33 -4.88
CA ILE A 150 -7.39 3.37 -4.28
C ILE A 150 -8.69 4.00 -3.78
N ASN A 151 -8.82 5.33 -3.77
CA ASN A 151 -10.02 6.06 -3.37
C ASN A 151 -11.06 6.18 -4.49
#